data_AF-A0A5M4D5X8-F1
#
_entry.id   AF-A0A5M4D5X8-F1
#
_cell.length_a   1.000
_cell.length_b   1.000
_cell.length_c   1.000
_cell.angle_alpha   90.00
_cell.angle_beta   90.00
_cell.angle_gamma   90.00
#
_symmetry.space_group_name_H-M   'P 1'
#
loop_
_entity.id
_entity.type
_entity.pdbx_description
1 polymer ?
#
loop_
_entity_poly.entity_id
_entity_poly.type
_entity_poly.pdbx_seq_one_letter_code
_entity_poly.pdbx_strand_id
1 'polypeptide(L)'
;MKSLAALILAASLSAACSAEVVQFLATDGDRLYRGDSTGNVDPFVTLSAGIQSLTRVPLGYSVFGASAGDLIATAHSAVGGAWAVYRVDDALGNPTLTQIGSSSFGIGSIAFANGQVYAVNDSANPLRVARLNTDFSTAETFSTGLSISGGGGIAYDDAAGRFYLTDYTNNRLMAWNPGGNATVIGPVGFGFQNNGLEFFHDVLYGALRLDSPGSRMRLGYFDTATGAFTTQATIDGILGNGTGFVTVPAPGTLGLLGGVLVVRRRRR
;
A
#
# COMPACT_ATOMS: atom_id res chain seq x y z
N MET A 1 -16.13 56.62 -41.45
CA MET A 1 -16.72 55.47 -40.73
C MET A 1 -15.62 54.85 -39.89
N LYS A 2 -15.73 54.94 -38.56
CA LYS A 2 -14.72 54.46 -37.59
C LYS A 2 -14.96 52.98 -37.31
N SER A 3 -13.97 52.12 -37.56
CA SER A 3 -14.04 50.68 -37.24
C SER A 3 -13.68 50.46 -35.77
N LEU A 4 -14.63 49.97 -34.98
CA LEU A 4 -14.41 49.49 -33.61
C LEU A 4 -13.62 48.18 -33.65
N ALA A 5 -12.45 48.14 -33.01
CA ALA A 5 -11.74 46.89 -32.72
C ALA A 5 -12.36 46.27 -31.46
N ALA A 6 -12.94 45.07 -31.61
CA ALA A 6 -13.45 44.28 -30.50
C ALA A 6 -12.28 43.56 -29.81
N LEU A 7 -12.02 43.92 -28.55
CA LEU A 7 -11.08 43.23 -27.67
C LEU A 7 -11.78 41.99 -27.11
N ILE A 8 -11.45 40.80 -27.64
CA ILE A 8 -11.91 39.53 -27.07
C ILE A 8 -11.02 39.21 -25.87
N LEU A 9 -11.56 39.39 -24.67
CA LEU A 9 -10.94 38.95 -23.43
C LEU A 9 -11.12 37.43 -23.32
N ALA A 10 -10.08 36.66 -23.62
CA ALA A 10 -10.06 35.23 -23.37
C ALA A 10 -9.94 34.98 -21.86
N ALA A 11 -11.06 34.73 -21.20
CA ALA A 11 -11.05 34.22 -19.83
C ALA A 11 -10.60 32.76 -19.87
N SER A 12 -9.35 32.50 -19.49
CA SER A 12 -8.88 31.16 -19.18
C SER A 12 -9.58 30.68 -17.89
N LEU A 13 -10.59 29.82 -18.02
CA LEU A 13 -11.04 29.01 -16.90
C LEU A 13 -9.93 28.01 -16.56
N SER A 14 -9.08 28.32 -15.58
CA SER A 14 -8.34 27.28 -14.88
C SER A 14 -9.36 26.53 -14.01
N ALA A 15 -9.84 25.39 -14.50
CA ALA A 15 -10.47 24.42 -13.63
C ALA A 15 -9.42 24.00 -12.60
N ALA A 16 -9.57 24.48 -11.36
CA ALA A 16 -8.82 23.95 -10.25
C ALA A 16 -9.24 22.47 -10.15
N CYS A 17 -8.37 21.57 -10.61
CA CYS A 17 -8.49 20.16 -10.32
C CYS A 17 -8.38 20.05 -8.79
N SER A 18 -9.52 19.87 -8.11
CA SER A 18 -9.50 19.51 -6.70
C SER A 18 -8.67 18.25 -6.59
N ALA A 19 -7.59 18.29 -5.83
CA ALA A 19 -6.79 17.11 -5.56
C ALA A 19 -7.72 15.98 -5.11
N GLU A 20 -7.67 14.84 -5.80
CA GLU A 20 -8.47 13.68 -5.45
C GLU A 20 -8.15 13.26 -4.02
N VAL A 21 -9.18 13.05 -3.20
CA VAL A 21 -8.99 12.55 -1.83
C VAL A 21 -8.55 11.09 -1.93
N VAL A 22 -7.35 10.79 -1.43
CA VAL A 22 -6.82 9.42 -1.40
C VAL A 22 -7.30 8.75 -0.12
N GLN A 23 -7.87 7.56 -0.26
CA GLN A 23 -8.32 6.75 0.87
C GLN A 23 -7.20 5.80 1.31
N PHE A 24 -7.07 5.66 2.62
CA PHE A 24 -6.07 4.83 3.27
C PHE A 24 -6.74 3.71 4.05
N LEU A 25 -6.23 2.51 3.89
CA LEU A 25 -6.48 1.39 4.79
C LEU A 25 -5.19 1.06 5.51
N ALA A 26 -5.23 1.03 6.83
CA ALA A 26 -4.08 0.69 7.65
C ALA A 26 -4.48 -0.25 8.78
N THR A 27 -3.61 -1.19 9.14
CA THR A 27 -3.88 -2.12 10.24
C THR A 27 -2.92 -1.93 11.39
N ASP A 28 -3.41 -2.25 12.59
CA ASP A 28 -2.60 -2.50 13.77
C ASP A 28 -3.01 -3.88 14.33
N GLY A 29 -2.37 -4.93 13.84
CA GLY A 29 -2.84 -6.30 14.04
C GLY A 29 -4.25 -6.50 13.48
N ASP A 30 -5.21 -6.84 14.34
CA ASP A 30 -6.60 -7.13 13.95
C ASP A 30 -7.48 -5.88 13.81
N ARG A 31 -6.94 -4.69 14.06
CA ARG A 31 -7.67 -3.42 13.93
C ARG A 31 -7.44 -2.82 12.56
N LEU A 32 -8.48 -2.76 11.73
CA LEU A 32 -8.46 -2.05 10.46
C LEU A 32 -8.97 -0.62 10.64
N TYR A 33 -8.11 0.35 10.35
CA TYR A 33 -8.44 1.77 10.30
C TYR A 33 -8.66 2.22 8.87
N ARG A 34 -9.56 3.19 8.70
CA ARG A 34 -9.76 3.91 7.45
C ARG A 34 -9.42 5.36 7.69
N GLY A 35 -8.69 5.96 6.76
CA GLY A 35 -8.43 7.39 6.82
C GLY A 35 -8.25 7.96 5.43
N ASP A 36 -7.97 9.24 5.34
CA ASP A 36 -7.79 9.89 4.05
C ASP A 36 -6.72 10.97 4.03
N SER A 37 -6.40 11.45 2.82
CA SER A 37 -5.41 12.49 2.58
C SER A 37 -5.80 13.88 3.13
N THR A 38 -7.01 14.05 3.66
CA THR A 38 -7.47 15.29 4.30
C THR A 38 -7.33 15.26 5.83
N GLY A 39 -6.92 14.11 6.38
CA GLY A 39 -6.66 13.93 7.81
C GLY A 39 -7.79 13.24 8.57
N ASN A 40 -8.85 12.78 7.89
CA ASN A 40 -9.91 12.03 8.56
C ASN A 40 -9.44 10.62 8.90
N VAL A 41 -9.91 10.10 10.04
CA VAL A 41 -9.69 8.72 10.48
C VAL A 41 -10.97 8.21 11.13
N ASP A 42 -11.50 7.13 10.60
CA ASP A 42 -12.67 6.44 11.16
C ASP A 42 -12.29 5.55 12.34
N PRO A 43 -13.26 5.22 13.22
CA PRO A 43 -13.09 4.14 14.19
C PRO A 43 -12.68 2.83 13.51
N PHE A 44 -11.83 2.05 14.18
CA PHE A 44 -11.39 0.78 13.62
C PHE A 44 -12.51 -0.26 13.57
N VAL A 45 -12.38 -1.19 12.63
CA VAL A 45 -13.13 -2.45 12.60
C VAL A 45 -12.21 -3.59 13.02
N THR A 46 -12.71 -4.49 13.86
CA THR A 46 -11.97 -5.71 14.24
C THR A 46 -12.10 -6.78 13.17
N LEU A 47 -10.96 -7.24 12.67
CA LEU A 47 -10.83 -8.33 11.71
C LEU A 47 -10.71 -9.68 12.43
N SER A 48 -10.94 -10.77 11.70
CA SER A 48 -10.79 -12.13 12.24
C SER A 48 -9.34 -12.61 12.38
N ALA A 49 -8.35 -11.81 11.96
CA ALA A 49 -6.93 -12.12 12.04
C ALA A 49 -6.08 -10.85 12.16
N GLY A 50 -4.91 -10.97 12.77
CA GLY A 50 -3.94 -9.89 12.93
C GLY A 50 -3.12 -9.64 11.66
N ILE A 51 -3.50 -8.63 10.88
CA ILE A 51 -2.90 -8.30 9.59
C ILE A 51 -1.61 -7.49 9.79
N GLN A 52 -0.51 -7.96 9.18
CA GLN A 52 0.77 -7.25 9.14
C GLN A 52 1.07 -6.63 7.78
N SER A 53 0.40 -7.07 6.70
CA SER A 53 0.57 -6.45 5.39
C SER A 53 -0.72 -6.40 4.59
N LEU A 54 -0.82 -5.38 3.74
CA LEU A 54 -1.89 -5.18 2.78
C LEU A 54 -1.26 -4.75 1.45
N THR A 55 -1.84 -5.16 0.33
CA THR A 55 -1.56 -4.57 -0.99
C THR A 55 -2.75 -4.82 -1.91
N ARG A 56 -2.81 -4.10 -3.03
CA ARG A 56 -3.85 -4.25 -4.04
C ARG A 56 -3.37 -5.09 -5.20
N VAL A 57 -4.21 -6.00 -5.68
CA VAL A 57 -3.95 -6.70 -6.94
C VAL A 57 -4.12 -5.71 -8.10
N PRO A 58 -3.07 -5.42 -8.90
CA PRO A 58 -3.17 -4.42 -9.94
C PRO A 58 -4.05 -4.88 -11.11
N LEU A 59 -4.48 -3.92 -11.93
CA LEU A 59 -5.30 -4.21 -13.11
C LEU A 59 -4.56 -5.15 -14.07
N GLY A 60 -5.29 -6.13 -14.63
CA GLY A 60 -4.72 -7.11 -15.56
C GLY A 60 -4.01 -8.30 -14.90
N TYR A 61 -3.91 -8.33 -13.57
CA TYR A 61 -3.28 -9.43 -12.84
C TYR A 61 -4.25 -10.16 -11.92
N SER A 62 -3.85 -11.38 -11.54
CA SER A 62 -4.57 -12.21 -10.58
C SER A 62 -3.57 -13.10 -9.84
N VAL A 63 -3.92 -13.44 -8.61
CA VAL A 63 -3.24 -14.47 -7.81
C VAL A 63 -4.28 -15.51 -7.41
N PHE A 64 -3.86 -16.59 -6.76
CA PHE A 64 -4.79 -17.61 -6.32
C PHE A 64 -5.85 -17.00 -5.39
N GLY A 65 -7.13 -17.13 -5.74
CA GLY A 65 -8.25 -16.64 -4.93
C GLY A 65 -8.50 -15.12 -4.94
N ALA A 66 -7.71 -14.33 -5.67
CA ALA A 66 -7.89 -12.87 -5.80
C ALA A 66 -7.59 -12.36 -7.22
N SER A 67 -8.31 -11.34 -7.64
CA SER A 67 -8.31 -10.76 -8.97
C SER A 67 -8.04 -9.27 -8.94
N ALA A 68 -7.79 -8.68 -10.11
CA ALA A 68 -7.58 -7.25 -10.27
C ALA A 68 -8.58 -6.40 -9.46
N GLY A 69 -8.06 -5.55 -8.58
CA GLY A 69 -8.84 -4.68 -7.70
C GLY A 69 -9.10 -5.24 -6.31
N ASP A 70 -8.96 -6.56 -6.11
CA ASP A 70 -9.03 -7.15 -4.78
C ASP A 70 -7.85 -6.70 -3.93
N LEU A 71 -8.06 -6.68 -2.61
CA LEU A 71 -6.99 -6.50 -1.64
C LEU A 71 -6.55 -7.85 -1.11
N ILE A 72 -5.24 -8.02 -0.99
CA ILE A 72 -4.66 -9.17 -0.31
C ILE A 72 -3.96 -8.72 0.97
N ALA A 73 -4.01 -9.58 1.98
CA ALA A 73 -3.45 -9.33 3.29
C ALA A 73 -2.62 -10.52 3.76
N THR A 74 -1.60 -10.27 4.57
CA THR A 74 -0.86 -11.33 5.27
C THR A 74 -1.03 -11.21 6.77
N ALA A 75 -1.17 -12.36 7.43
CA ALA A 75 -1.26 -12.43 8.89
C ALA A 75 -0.50 -13.64 9.41
N HIS A 76 0.01 -13.51 10.62
CA HIS A 76 0.66 -14.60 11.33
C HIS A 76 -0.33 -15.77 11.47
N SER A 77 0.04 -16.96 10.99
CA SER A 77 -0.77 -18.17 11.18
C SER A 77 -0.39 -18.86 12.49
N ALA A 78 -1.37 -19.48 13.16
CA ALA A 78 -1.09 -20.36 14.29
C ALA A 78 -0.33 -21.64 13.89
N VAL A 79 -0.26 -21.95 12.59
CA VAL A 79 0.55 -23.04 12.05
C VAL A 79 2.00 -22.57 11.92
N GLY A 80 2.88 -23.12 12.77
CA GLY A 80 4.25 -22.61 12.97
C GLY A 80 5.06 -22.44 11.68
N GLY A 81 5.60 -21.24 11.49
CA GLY A 81 6.53 -20.90 10.40
C GLY A 81 5.87 -20.43 9.10
N ALA A 82 4.53 -20.46 9.01
CA ALA A 82 3.77 -20.00 7.85
C ALA A 82 2.94 -18.77 8.17
N TRP A 83 2.72 -17.92 7.18
CA TRP A 83 1.79 -16.80 7.29
C TRP A 83 0.63 -17.02 6.36
N ALA A 84 -0.58 -16.83 6.87
CA ALA A 84 -1.79 -16.98 6.07
C ALA A 84 -1.93 -15.76 5.16
N VAL A 85 -2.33 -16.02 3.91
CA VAL A 85 -2.66 -14.99 2.93
C VAL A 85 -4.17 -14.96 2.79
N TYR A 86 -4.75 -13.77 2.93
CA TYR A 86 -6.19 -13.53 2.85
C TYR A 86 -6.52 -12.62 1.68
N ARG A 87 -7.68 -12.82 1.06
CA ARG A 87 -8.38 -11.75 0.37
C ARG A 87 -9.19 -10.96 1.40
N VAL A 88 -9.17 -9.64 1.29
CA VAL A 88 -10.03 -8.76 2.10
C VAL A 88 -11.25 -8.39 1.28
N ASP A 89 -12.40 -8.94 1.67
CA ASP A 89 -13.70 -8.67 1.04
C ASP A 89 -14.36 -7.47 1.74
N ASP A 90 -15.05 -6.61 0.98
CA ASP A 90 -15.77 -5.41 1.49
C ASP A 90 -14.93 -4.50 2.43
N ALA A 91 -13.69 -4.22 2.03
CA ALA A 91 -12.72 -3.51 2.87
C ALA A 91 -13.20 -2.11 3.35
N LEU A 92 -14.02 -1.43 2.55
CA LEU A 92 -14.59 -0.12 2.87
C LEU A 92 -15.92 -0.18 3.63
N GLY A 93 -16.60 -1.34 3.64
CA GLY A 93 -17.82 -1.58 4.38
C GLY A 93 -17.58 -2.44 5.63
N ASN A 94 -18.10 -3.66 5.61
CA ASN A 94 -17.97 -4.66 6.66
C ASN A 94 -16.93 -5.72 6.27
N PRO A 95 -15.64 -5.48 6.54
CA PRO A 95 -14.55 -6.29 6.01
C PRO A 95 -14.62 -7.73 6.53
N THR A 96 -14.44 -8.69 5.62
CA THR A 96 -14.24 -10.10 5.97
C THR A 96 -12.96 -10.65 5.34
N LEU A 97 -12.32 -11.61 6.00
CA LEU A 97 -11.09 -12.23 5.54
C LEU A 97 -11.37 -13.63 5.02
N THR A 98 -11.10 -13.85 3.72
CA THR A 98 -11.14 -15.19 3.10
C THR A 98 -9.72 -15.69 2.93
N GLN A 99 -9.32 -16.77 3.62
CA GLN A 99 -7.97 -17.31 3.45
C GLN A 99 -7.84 -17.92 2.04
N ILE A 100 -6.86 -17.44 1.29
CA ILE A 100 -6.58 -17.85 -0.09
C ILE A 100 -5.25 -18.59 -0.22
N GLY A 101 -4.38 -18.54 0.79
CA GLY A 101 -3.14 -19.31 0.75
C GLY A 101 -2.30 -19.16 1.99
N SER A 102 -1.02 -19.50 1.85
CA SER A 102 -0.02 -19.34 2.90
C SER A 102 1.39 -19.25 2.31
N SER A 103 2.25 -18.48 2.96
CA SER A 103 3.69 -18.48 2.68
C SER A 103 4.44 -19.47 3.58
N SER A 104 5.67 -19.79 3.21
CA SER A 104 6.58 -20.65 4.00
C SER A 104 7.49 -19.87 4.97
N PHE A 105 7.24 -18.58 5.17
CA PHE A 105 8.04 -17.69 6.02
C PHE A 105 7.19 -16.47 6.45
N GLY A 106 7.67 -15.71 7.44
CA GLY A 106 6.99 -14.50 7.91
C GLY A 106 7.02 -13.35 6.91
N ILE A 107 5.84 -12.80 6.57
CA ILE A 107 5.72 -11.70 5.61
C ILE A 107 5.47 -10.38 6.33
N GLY A 108 6.53 -9.58 6.44
CA GLY A 108 6.47 -8.25 7.06
C GLY A 108 5.79 -7.21 6.18
N SER A 109 5.94 -7.32 4.86
CA SER A 109 5.29 -6.46 3.88
C SER A 109 5.22 -7.16 2.52
N ILE A 110 4.20 -6.86 1.72
CA ILE A 110 3.96 -7.44 0.40
C ILE A 110 3.66 -6.33 -0.61
N ALA A 111 4.14 -6.48 -1.83
CA ALA A 111 3.88 -5.56 -2.93
C ALA A 111 3.78 -6.30 -4.27
N PHE A 112 3.03 -5.74 -5.20
CA PHE A 112 3.07 -6.16 -6.60
C PHE A 112 4.13 -5.38 -7.38
N ALA A 113 4.85 -6.10 -8.24
CA ALA A 113 5.77 -5.50 -9.21
C ALA A 113 5.77 -6.34 -10.49
N ASN A 114 5.55 -5.71 -11.64
CA ASN A 114 5.55 -6.38 -12.94
C ASN A 114 4.67 -7.65 -12.99
N GLY A 115 3.51 -7.60 -12.35
CA GLY A 115 2.57 -8.74 -12.29
C GLY A 115 2.96 -9.87 -11.36
N GLN A 116 4.02 -9.71 -10.57
CA GLN A 116 4.49 -10.69 -9.61
C GLN A 116 4.37 -10.14 -8.20
N VAL A 117 4.29 -11.06 -7.24
CA VAL A 117 4.19 -10.72 -5.82
C VAL A 117 5.58 -10.77 -5.21
N TYR A 118 5.95 -9.72 -4.48
CA TYR A 118 7.18 -9.65 -3.71
C TYR A 118 6.85 -9.47 -2.24
N ALA A 119 7.52 -10.23 -1.38
CA ALA A 119 7.28 -10.25 0.04
C ALA A 119 8.57 -10.08 0.82
N VAL A 120 8.57 -9.15 1.78
CA VAL A 120 9.65 -8.98 2.75
C VAL A 120 9.62 -10.13 3.74
N ASN A 121 10.74 -10.85 3.84
CA ASN A 121 10.91 -11.95 4.78
C ASN A 121 11.30 -11.39 6.15
N ASP A 122 10.30 -11.29 7.03
CA ASP A 122 10.40 -10.83 8.41
C ASP A 122 11.27 -11.77 9.27
N SER A 123 11.39 -13.04 8.87
CA SER A 123 12.17 -14.05 9.58
C SER A 123 13.66 -14.06 9.22
N ALA A 124 14.11 -13.20 8.30
CA ALA A 124 15.48 -13.21 7.79
C ALA A 124 16.32 -12.04 8.32
N ASN A 125 17.61 -12.31 8.57
CA ASN A 125 18.63 -11.30 8.82
C ASN A 125 19.94 -11.72 8.10
N PRO A 126 20.49 -10.92 7.15
CA PRO A 126 20.01 -9.62 6.68
C PRO A 126 18.66 -9.71 5.94
N LEU A 127 17.97 -8.58 5.82
CA LEU A 127 16.65 -8.47 5.19
C LEU A 127 16.65 -9.12 3.80
N ARG A 128 15.64 -9.97 3.56
CA ARG A 128 15.43 -10.61 2.27
C ARG A 128 14.07 -10.22 1.70
N VAL A 129 14.02 -10.16 0.38
CA VAL A 129 12.75 -10.05 -0.36
C VAL A 129 12.61 -11.30 -1.20
N ALA A 130 11.49 -12.00 -1.08
CA ALA A 130 11.16 -13.15 -1.89
C ALA A 130 10.17 -12.75 -2.97
N ARG A 131 10.41 -13.18 -4.20
CA ARG A 131 9.38 -13.25 -5.23
C ARG A 131 8.57 -14.52 -5.01
N LEU A 132 7.25 -14.38 -5.02
CA LEU A 132 6.31 -15.49 -4.85
C LEU A 132 5.66 -15.87 -6.17
N ASN A 133 5.33 -17.14 -6.31
CA ASN A 133 4.42 -17.63 -7.33
C ASN A 133 2.98 -17.18 -7.03
N THR A 134 2.06 -17.36 -7.98
CA THR A 134 0.65 -16.97 -7.81
C THR A 134 -0.08 -17.74 -6.71
N ASP A 135 0.46 -18.90 -6.29
CA ASP A 135 -0.03 -19.71 -5.18
C ASP A 135 0.65 -19.38 -3.83
N PHE A 136 1.43 -18.29 -3.79
CA PHE A 136 2.20 -17.81 -2.64
C PHE A 136 3.38 -18.69 -2.21
N SER A 137 3.73 -19.71 -2.99
CA SER A 137 4.99 -20.44 -2.80
C SER A 137 6.19 -19.57 -3.19
N THR A 138 7.33 -19.78 -2.53
CA THR A 138 8.55 -19.01 -2.81
C THR A 138 9.13 -19.42 -4.17
N ALA A 139 9.27 -18.47 -5.09
CA ALA A 139 9.92 -18.69 -6.38
C ALA A 139 11.43 -18.41 -6.29
N GLU A 140 11.80 -17.28 -5.70
CA GLU A 140 13.18 -16.80 -5.62
C GLU A 140 13.35 -15.84 -4.46
N THR A 141 14.54 -15.81 -3.84
CA THR A 141 14.85 -14.94 -2.71
C THR A 141 16.06 -14.09 -3.00
N PHE A 142 15.96 -12.79 -2.75
CA PHE A 142 17.00 -11.81 -3.03
C PHE A 142 17.58 -11.21 -1.75
N SER A 143 18.89 -10.91 -1.77
CA SER A 143 19.53 -10.05 -0.78
C SER A 143 19.17 -8.60 -1.04
N THR A 144 18.91 -7.83 0.02
CA THR A 144 18.84 -6.36 -0.07
C THR A 144 20.14 -5.70 0.39
N GLY A 145 21.01 -6.42 1.11
CA GLY A 145 22.20 -5.84 1.75
C GLY A 145 21.89 -5.02 3.01
N LEU A 146 20.63 -4.97 3.47
CA LEU A 146 20.25 -4.29 4.71
C LEU A 146 20.35 -5.25 5.90
N SER A 147 21.20 -4.90 6.88
CA SER A 147 21.32 -5.63 8.15
C SER A 147 20.24 -5.19 9.14
N ILE A 148 18.98 -5.37 8.76
CA ILE A 148 17.81 -5.19 9.63
C ILE A 148 17.10 -6.52 9.78
N SER A 149 16.62 -6.80 11.00
CA SER A 149 15.77 -7.94 11.33
C SER A 149 14.40 -7.41 11.67
N GLY A 150 13.33 -7.96 11.10
CA GLY A 150 11.98 -7.43 11.30
C GLY A 150 11.37 -6.89 10.01
N GLY A 151 10.04 -6.86 9.96
CA GLY A 151 9.28 -6.39 8.81
C GLY A 151 9.60 -4.94 8.46
N GLY A 152 10.21 -4.73 7.30
CA GLY A 152 10.23 -3.44 6.61
C GLY A 152 9.12 -3.37 5.58
N GLY A 153 8.67 -2.16 5.26
CA GLY A 153 7.75 -1.92 4.15
C GLY A 153 8.43 -2.02 2.80
N ILE A 154 7.69 -2.50 1.80
CA ILE A 154 8.11 -2.57 0.40
C ILE A 154 7.02 -1.99 -0.50
N ALA A 155 7.41 -1.25 -1.54
CA ALA A 155 6.52 -0.86 -2.63
C ALA A 155 7.31 -0.78 -3.94
N TYR A 156 6.62 -0.93 -5.09
CA TYR A 156 7.25 -0.87 -6.41
C TYR A 156 6.76 0.34 -7.19
N ASP A 157 7.71 1.06 -7.77
CA ASP A 157 7.47 2.18 -8.67
C ASP A 157 7.67 1.70 -10.11
N ASP A 158 6.57 1.58 -10.84
CA ASP A 158 6.57 1.13 -12.23
C ASP A 158 7.29 2.14 -13.14
N ALA A 159 7.13 3.44 -12.87
CA ALA A 159 7.72 4.51 -13.67
C ALA A 159 9.24 4.58 -13.49
N ALA A 160 9.75 4.42 -12.27
CA ALA A 160 11.18 4.37 -12.01
C ALA A 160 11.79 2.97 -12.17
N GLY A 161 10.97 1.94 -12.30
CA GLY A 161 11.40 0.54 -12.42
C GLY A 161 12.18 0.03 -11.22
N ARG A 162 11.82 0.45 -9.99
CA ARG A 162 12.55 0.09 -8.77
C ARG A 162 11.66 -0.08 -7.54
N PHE A 163 12.15 -0.85 -6.57
CA PHE A 163 11.52 -0.95 -5.26
C PHE A 163 11.98 0.16 -4.32
N TYR A 164 11.09 0.48 -3.41
CA TYR A 164 11.38 1.28 -2.23
C TYR A 164 11.21 0.42 -1.00
N LEU A 165 12.16 0.55 -0.08
CA LEU A 165 12.18 -0.17 1.20
C LEU A 165 12.34 0.84 2.33
N THR A 166 11.81 0.52 3.50
CA THR A 166 12.17 1.23 4.73
C THR A 166 13.25 0.50 5.51
N ASP A 167 14.23 1.26 5.98
CA ASP A 167 15.15 0.85 7.03
C ASP A 167 14.73 1.56 8.32
N TYR A 168 13.83 0.92 9.06
CA TYR A 168 13.29 1.47 10.30
C TYR A 168 14.34 1.52 11.44
N THR A 169 15.37 0.66 11.38
CA THR A 169 16.46 0.69 12.38
C THR A 169 17.24 1.99 12.31
N ASN A 170 17.40 2.54 11.11
CA ASN A 170 18.13 3.79 10.88
C ASN A 170 17.22 4.95 10.47
N ASN A 171 15.90 4.75 10.46
CA ASN A 171 14.89 5.74 10.08
C ASN A 171 15.06 6.32 8.66
N ARG A 172 15.27 5.45 7.67
CA ARG A 172 15.57 5.84 6.28
C ARG A 172 14.63 5.21 5.25
N LEU A 173 14.47 5.93 4.14
CA LEU A 173 13.95 5.38 2.89
C LEU A 173 15.12 4.89 2.01
N MET A 174 14.94 3.74 1.39
CA MET A 174 15.92 3.07 0.54
C MET A 174 15.32 2.81 -0.85
N ALA A 175 16.16 2.86 -1.89
CA ALA A 175 15.85 2.31 -3.21
C ALA A 175 16.54 0.95 -3.38
N TRP A 176 15.89 0.02 -4.07
CA TRP A 176 16.43 -1.32 -4.26
C TRP A 176 15.93 -1.98 -5.55
N ASN A 177 16.74 -2.87 -6.11
CA ASN A 177 16.38 -3.73 -7.23
C ASN A 177 16.87 -5.16 -6.97
N PRO A 178 16.10 -6.19 -7.37
CA PRO A 178 16.54 -7.58 -7.31
C PRO A 178 17.93 -7.78 -7.94
N GLY A 179 18.82 -8.47 -7.21
CA GLY A 179 20.21 -8.70 -7.63
C GLY A 179 21.20 -7.59 -7.25
N GLY A 180 20.73 -6.44 -6.73
CA GLY A 180 21.56 -5.36 -6.21
C GLY A 180 21.47 -5.17 -4.69
N ASN A 181 22.33 -4.28 -4.16
CA ASN A 181 22.22 -3.80 -2.79
C ASN A 181 21.34 -2.55 -2.73
N ALA A 182 20.61 -2.38 -1.63
CA ALA A 182 19.79 -1.20 -1.40
C ALA A 182 20.67 0.04 -1.22
N THR A 183 20.22 1.17 -1.77
CA THR A 183 20.89 2.47 -1.68
C THR A 183 20.03 3.44 -0.88
N VAL A 184 20.65 4.23 -0.02
CA VAL A 184 19.95 5.25 0.79
C VAL A 184 19.39 6.34 -0.13
N ILE A 185 18.10 6.65 0.02
CA ILE A 185 17.51 7.87 -0.54
C ILE A 185 17.70 9.01 0.46
N GLY A 186 17.27 8.80 1.71
CA GLY A 186 17.46 9.78 2.77
C GLY A 186 16.65 9.48 4.03
N PRO A 187 16.72 10.37 5.03
CA PRO A 187 16.04 10.19 6.30
C PRO A 187 14.53 10.44 6.19
N VAL A 188 13.74 9.65 6.93
CA VAL A 188 12.28 9.81 7.03
C VAL A 188 11.89 11.07 7.81
N GLY A 189 12.78 11.51 8.72
CA GLY A 189 12.60 12.72 9.54
C GLY A 189 12.09 12.47 10.95
N PHE A 190 11.81 11.22 11.32
CA PHE A 190 11.45 10.81 12.68
C PHE A 190 11.71 9.32 12.90
N GLY A 191 11.72 8.91 14.17
CA GLY A 191 11.84 7.51 14.59
C GLY A 191 10.56 6.71 14.34
N PHE A 192 10.67 5.57 13.68
CA PHE A 192 9.53 4.70 13.43
C PHE A 192 9.85 3.20 13.55
N GLN A 193 8.80 2.45 13.87
CA GLN A 193 8.73 1.00 13.88
C GLN A 193 7.55 0.59 13.00
N ASN A 194 7.50 -0.68 12.59
CA ASN A 194 6.40 -1.33 11.86
C ASN A 194 5.70 -0.46 10.81
N ASN A 195 5.83 -0.84 9.54
CA ASN A 195 5.33 0.01 8.48
C ASN A 195 4.85 -0.76 7.27
N GLY A 196 3.97 -0.13 6.50
CA GLY A 196 3.54 -0.58 5.20
C GLY A 196 3.70 0.55 4.19
N LEU A 197 3.97 0.19 2.93
CA LEU A 197 4.15 1.11 1.82
C LEU A 197 3.25 0.67 0.67
N GLU A 198 2.77 1.61 -0.13
CA GLU A 198 2.04 1.32 -1.38
C GLU A 198 2.26 2.49 -2.35
N PHE A 199 2.43 2.18 -3.65
CA PHE A 199 2.42 3.20 -4.70
C PHE A 199 1.00 3.41 -5.21
N PHE A 200 0.61 4.68 -5.35
CA PHE A 200 -0.65 5.06 -5.97
C PHE A 200 -0.49 6.36 -6.74
N HIS A 201 -0.85 6.34 -8.02
CA HIS A 201 -0.70 7.48 -8.93
C HIS A 201 0.70 8.14 -8.82
N ASP A 202 1.75 7.33 -8.93
CA ASP A 202 3.16 7.74 -8.88
C ASP A 202 3.63 8.37 -7.55
N VAL A 203 2.81 8.28 -6.49
CA VAL A 203 3.16 8.75 -5.15
C VAL A 203 3.37 7.54 -4.24
N LEU A 204 4.51 7.55 -3.52
CA LEU A 204 4.81 6.56 -2.50
C LEU A 204 4.11 6.93 -1.20
N TYR A 205 3.06 6.20 -0.86
CA TYR A 205 2.36 6.33 0.42
C TYR A 205 2.88 5.34 1.44
N GLY A 206 2.62 5.61 2.72
CA GLY A 206 2.89 4.67 3.79
C GLY A 206 2.15 4.95 5.08
N ALA A 207 2.12 3.91 5.91
CA ALA A 207 1.78 3.99 7.33
C ALA A 207 3.02 3.70 8.16
N LEU A 208 3.36 4.61 9.07
CA LEU A 208 4.55 4.51 9.94
C LEU A 208 4.12 4.63 11.40
N ARG A 209 4.36 3.59 12.21
CA ARG A 209 4.19 3.70 13.66
C ARG A 209 5.37 4.44 14.28
N LEU A 210 5.11 5.39 15.16
CA LEU A 210 6.15 6.13 15.87
C LEU A 210 6.82 5.28 16.97
N ASP A 211 8.12 5.48 17.19
CA ASP A 211 8.90 4.73 18.18
C ASP A 211 8.50 5.01 19.65
N SER A 212 8.06 6.24 19.99
CA SER A 212 7.68 6.59 21.36
C SER A 212 6.94 7.95 21.48
N PRO A 213 5.90 8.07 22.33
CA PRO A 213 5.16 6.96 22.95
C PRO A 213 4.28 6.32 21.85
N GLY A 214 4.60 5.07 21.50
CA GLY A 214 4.18 4.36 20.28
C GLY A 214 2.70 3.98 20.17
N SER A 215 1.80 4.86 20.60
CA SER A 215 0.35 4.76 20.39
C SER A 215 -0.13 5.54 19.17
N ARG A 216 0.79 5.93 18.27
CA ARG A 216 0.47 6.70 17.07
C ARG A 216 1.05 6.11 15.80
N MET A 217 0.23 6.08 14.76
CA MET A 217 0.61 5.74 13.39
C MET A 217 0.30 6.92 12.47
N ARG A 218 1.27 7.29 11.65
CA ARG A 218 1.15 8.38 10.67
C ARG A 218 0.88 7.79 9.31
N LEU A 219 -0.15 8.30 8.64
CA LEU A 219 -0.47 8.00 7.25
C LEU A 219 -0.06 9.20 6.40
N GLY A 220 0.51 8.95 5.23
CA GLY A 220 1.01 10.04 4.38
C GLY A 220 1.89 9.52 3.27
N TYR A 221 2.77 10.37 2.76
CA TYR A 221 3.59 10.08 1.60
C TYR A 221 5.05 10.47 1.80
N PHE A 222 5.92 9.81 1.01
CA PHE A 222 7.34 10.09 0.95
C PHE A 222 7.67 10.97 -0.26
N ASP A 223 8.62 11.88 -0.06
CA ASP A 223 9.41 12.42 -1.16
C ASP A 223 10.46 11.38 -1.56
N THR A 224 10.35 10.82 -2.77
CA THR A 224 11.25 9.76 -3.27
C THR A 224 12.65 10.26 -3.68
N ALA A 225 12.87 11.57 -3.70
CA ALA A 225 14.18 12.17 -3.94
C ALA A 225 14.94 12.42 -2.63
N THR A 226 14.24 12.81 -1.56
CA THR A 226 14.86 13.19 -0.28
C THR A 226 14.65 12.17 0.85
N GLY A 227 13.66 11.28 0.72
CA GLY A 227 13.27 10.32 1.74
C GLY A 227 12.35 10.89 2.82
N ALA A 228 12.08 12.19 2.82
CA ALA A 228 11.28 12.86 3.84
C ALA A 228 9.81 12.41 3.79
N PHE A 229 9.20 12.17 4.95
CA PHE A 229 7.80 11.79 5.06
C PHE A 229 6.90 12.95 5.47
N THR A 230 5.83 13.16 4.70
CA THR A 230 4.79 14.15 4.99
C THR A 230 3.56 13.45 5.54
N THR A 231 3.16 13.80 6.76
CA THR A 231 1.96 13.24 7.40
C THR A 231 0.71 13.93 6.87
N GLN A 232 -0.31 13.13 6.54
CA GLN A 232 -1.64 13.59 6.14
C GLN A 232 -2.70 13.25 7.19
N ALA A 233 -2.63 12.05 7.78
CA ALA A 233 -3.52 11.64 8.87
C ALA A 233 -2.74 10.98 10.01
N THR A 234 -3.31 10.98 11.21
CA THR A 234 -2.74 10.33 12.40
C THR A 234 -3.79 9.46 13.06
N ILE A 235 -3.44 8.19 13.26
CA ILE A 235 -4.21 7.23 14.04
C ILE A 235 -3.63 7.19 15.45
N ASP A 236 -4.47 7.40 16.46
CA ASP A 236 -4.12 7.25 17.87
C ASP A 236 -4.62 5.90 18.43
N GLY A 237 -4.03 5.46 19.55
CA GLY A 237 -4.50 4.29 20.31
C GLY A 237 -4.09 2.93 19.71
N ILE A 238 -3.08 2.88 18.85
CA ILE A 238 -2.49 1.63 18.36
C ILE A 238 -1.74 0.90 19.50
N LEU A 239 -1.68 -0.42 19.38
CA LEU A 239 -1.07 -1.38 20.31
C LEU A 239 0.28 -1.90 19.81
N GLY A 240 0.51 -1.85 18.50
CA GLY A 240 1.77 -2.20 17.89
C GLY A 240 1.88 -3.63 17.38
N ASN A 241 0.78 -4.22 16.94
CA ASN A 241 0.65 -5.64 16.58
C ASN A 241 0.89 -5.94 15.09
N GLY A 242 1.71 -5.11 14.41
CA GLY A 242 2.00 -5.21 12.97
C GLY A 242 1.26 -4.15 12.15
N THR A 243 1.84 -3.70 11.03
CA THR A 243 1.31 -2.57 10.24
C THR A 243 1.12 -2.95 8.78
N GLY A 244 -0.11 -3.28 8.38
CA GLY A 244 -0.50 -3.33 6.98
C GLY A 244 -0.91 -1.95 6.48
N PHE A 245 -0.66 -1.65 5.22
CA PHE A 245 -1.07 -0.40 4.60
C PHE A 245 -1.36 -0.59 3.12
N VAL A 246 -2.44 -0.01 2.63
CA VAL A 246 -2.73 0.08 1.21
C VAL A 246 -3.56 1.34 0.95
N THR A 247 -3.32 1.99 -0.18
CA THR A 247 -4.19 3.04 -0.69
C THR A 247 -5.32 2.41 -1.50
N VAL A 248 -6.51 2.96 -1.40
CA VAL A 248 -7.64 2.55 -2.25
C VAL A 248 -8.15 3.77 -3.00
N PRO A 249 -8.52 3.61 -4.30
CA PRO A 249 -9.21 4.68 -5.01
C PRO A 249 -10.44 5.10 -4.20
N ALA A 250 -10.72 6.41 -4.15
CA ALA A 250 -11.99 6.85 -3.59
C ALA A 250 -13.13 6.15 -4.34
N PRO A 251 -14.26 5.82 -3.67
CA PRO A 251 -15.44 5.38 -4.37
C PRO A 251 -15.73 6.42 -5.45
N GLY A 252 -15.59 6.02 -6.72
CA GLY A 252 -15.95 6.89 -7.81
C GLY A 252 -17.37 7.38 -7.53
N THR A 253 -17.56 8.69 -7.42
CA THR A 253 -18.91 9.25 -7.45
C THR A 253 -19.47 8.77 -8.77
N LEU A 254 -20.30 7.72 -8.73
CA LEU A 254 -20.98 7.18 -9.88
C LEU A 254 -21.71 8.36 -10.49
N GLY A 255 -21.14 8.91 -11.55
CA GLY A 255 -21.76 9.91 -12.37
C GLY A 255 -23.13 9.37 -12.71
N LEU A 256 -24.14 10.09 -12.22
CA LEU A 256 -25.55 9.91 -12.45
C LEU A 256 -25.86 10.25 -13.92
N LEU A 257 -25.19 9.57 -14.86
CA LEU A 257 -25.29 9.79 -16.29
C LEU A 257 -25.26 8.44 -17.03
N GLY A 258 -26.47 7.92 -17.26
CA GLY A 258 -26.79 7.15 -18.46
C GLY A 258 -26.19 5.75 -18.57
N GLY A 259 -26.77 4.79 -17.83
CA GLY A 259 -26.58 3.38 -18.14
C GLY A 259 -27.09 3.05 -19.55
N VAL A 260 -26.18 2.82 -20.49
CA VAL A 260 -26.50 2.08 -21.72
C VAL A 260 -26.38 0.59 -21.40
N LEU A 261 -27.53 -0.01 -21.12
CA LEU A 261 -27.71 -1.45 -20.98
C LEU A 261 -27.36 -2.12 -22.34
N VAL A 262 -26.17 -2.71 -22.46
CA VAL A 262 -25.85 -3.56 -23.61
C VAL A 262 -26.51 -4.92 -23.38
N VAL A 263 -27.73 -5.08 -23.89
CA VAL A 263 -28.43 -6.37 -23.94
C VAL A 263 -27.77 -7.25 -25.00
N ARG A 264 -27.04 -8.27 -24.56
CA ARG A 264 -26.46 -9.31 -25.43
C ARG A 264 -27.57 -10.27 -25.88
N ARG A 265 -28.12 -10.06 -27.08
CA ARG A 265 -29.05 -11.03 -27.72
C ARG A 265 -28.32 -12.36 -27.99
N ARG A 266 -28.70 -13.43 -27.27
CA ARG A 266 -28.39 -14.81 -27.67
C ARG A 266 -29.24 -15.17 -28.89
N ARG A 267 -28.61 -15.46 -30.03
CA ARG A 267 -29.27 -16.18 -31.12
C ARG A 267 -29.34 -17.66 -30.72
N ARG A 268 -30.54 -18.25 -30.80
CA ARG A 268 -30.73 -19.69 -31.00
C ARG A 268 -30.81 -19.94 -32.49
#